data_AF-A0A952DZ11-F1
#
_entry.id   AF-A0A952DZ11-F1
#
_cell.length_a   1.000
_cell.length_b   1.000
_cell.length_c   1.000
_cell.angle_alpha   90.00
_cell.angle_beta   90.00
_cell.angle_gamma   90.00
#
_symmetry.space_group_name_H-M   'P 1'
#
loop_
_entity.id
_entity.type
_entity.pdbx_description
1 polymer ?
#
loop_
_entity_poly.entity_id
_entity_poly.type
_entity_poly.pdbx_seq_one_letter_code
_entity_poly.pdbx_strand_id
1 'polypeptide(L)'
;MSRCTIWRLIFGLARYGGLRCPSEVLRLQWDDIDFADDRFTVHASKTEHHANGGIRIVPMFPELKPLFQDVFDEAKAGDVYCITRYRDKAVNLRTQMNKIIKRAGLEIWPKTFQNLRSSRETELFKLTRGNIKAVCEWIGNSPEVAMMHYAQITEADMKEAAKMTILNAAEKEVHDPVHTGADSPCTELNESESDIDITSDENKRLQQKNIGLQLYANCRPVGRAGFEPA
;
A
#
# COMPACT_ATOMS: atom_id res chain seq x y z
N MET A 1 14.36 -5.06 -21.37
CA MET A 1 13.72 -4.13 -20.40
C MET A 1 13.54 -2.70 -20.93
N SER A 2 12.29 -2.30 -21.07
CA SER A 2 11.82 -0.96 -21.39
C SER A 2 12.04 -0.02 -20.19
N ARG A 3 12.17 1.28 -20.47
CA ARG A 3 12.27 2.30 -19.40
C ARG A 3 10.99 2.36 -18.57
N CYS A 4 9.83 2.13 -19.16
CA CYS A 4 8.56 2.20 -18.46
C CYS A 4 8.48 1.12 -17.38
N THR A 5 8.77 -0.12 -17.76
CA THR A 5 8.73 -1.30 -16.88
C THR A 5 9.70 -1.18 -15.71
N ILE A 6 10.94 -0.76 -15.99
CA ILE A 6 11.95 -0.50 -14.96
C ILE A 6 11.47 0.58 -13.97
N TRP A 7 10.88 1.68 -14.45
CA TRP A 7 10.42 2.75 -13.56
C TRP A 7 9.20 2.36 -12.73
N ARG A 8 8.31 1.53 -13.28
CA ARG A 8 7.20 0.94 -12.52
C ARG A 8 7.73 0.11 -11.37
N LEU A 9 8.72 -0.78 -11.60
CA LEU A 9 9.33 -1.54 -10.53
C LEU A 9 10.09 -0.66 -9.52
N ILE A 10 10.90 0.31 -9.96
CA ILE A 10 11.60 1.24 -9.05
C ILE A 10 10.62 1.95 -8.12
N PHE A 11 9.52 2.48 -8.67
CA PHE A 11 8.48 3.13 -7.89
C PHE A 11 7.82 2.15 -6.93
N GLY A 12 7.41 0.97 -7.42
CA GLY A 12 6.76 -0.06 -6.62
C GLY A 12 7.62 -0.55 -5.45
N LEU A 13 8.90 -0.83 -5.69
CA LEU A 13 9.84 -1.26 -4.65
C LEU A 13 9.98 -0.21 -3.53
N ALA A 14 10.02 1.07 -3.87
CA ALA A 14 10.07 2.14 -2.87
C ALA A 14 8.73 2.31 -2.12
N ARG A 15 7.60 2.20 -2.83
CA ARG A 15 6.26 2.50 -2.30
C ARG A 15 5.56 1.34 -1.59
N TYR A 16 5.76 0.12 -2.05
CA TYR A 16 5.11 -1.08 -1.50
C TYR A 16 6.10 -2.00 -0.80
N GLY A 17 7.31 -2.12 -1.35
CA GLY A 17 8.40 -2.83 -0.67
C GLY A 17 9.06 -1.99 0.44
N GLY A 18 8.85 -0.68 0.43
CA GLY A 18 9.48 0.24 1.37
C GLY A 18 11.00 0.32 1.21
N LEU A 19 11.60 -0.02 0.07
CA LEU A 19 13.06 -0.07 -0.10
C LEU A 19 13.70 1.32 -0.14
N ARG A 20 14.94 1.41 0.36
CA ARG A 20 15.81 2.58 0.18
C ARG A 20 16.21 2.70 -1.28
N CYS A 21 15.98 3.88 -1.85
CA CYS A 21 16.35 4.20 -3.22
C CYS A 21 17.51 5.21 -3.22
N PRO A 22 18.60 5.00 -4.01
CA PRO A 22 18.78 3.91 -4.99
C PRO A 22 19.43 2.64 -4.42
N SER A 23 20.00 2.68 -3.22
CA SER A 23 21.00 1.69 -2.77
C SER A 23 20.48 0.26 -2.66
N GLU A 24 19.26 0.06 -2.17
CA GLU A 24 18.67 -1.28 -2.06
C GLU A 24 17.98 -1.67 -3.37
N VAL A 25 17.19 -0.75 -3.93
CA VAL A 25 16.45 -0.94 -5.19
C VAL A 25 17.36 -1.42 -6.32
N LEU A 26 18.52 -0.78 -6.52
CA LEU A 26 19.41 -1.15 -7.61
C LEU A 26 20.24 -2.41 -7.30
N ARG A 27 20.38 -2.82 -6.03
CA ARG A 27 21.20 -3.97 -5.64
C ARG A 27 20.46 -5.31 -5.79
N LEU A 28 19.14 -5.28 -5.89
CA LEU A 28 18.29 -6.46 -5.94
C LEU A 28 18.61 -7.34 -7.16
N GLN A 29 18.89 -8.62 -6.91
CA GLN A 29 19.21 -9.63 -7.91
C GLN A 29 18.06 -10.61 -8.11
N TRP A 30 18.03 -11.32 -9.24
CA TRP A 30 17.00 -12.33 -9.47
C TRP A 30 17.05 -13.48 -8.47
N ASP A 31 18.25 -13.85 -8.01
CA ASP A 31 18.44 -14.86 -6.96
C ASP A 31 17.89 -14.43 -5.59
N ASP A 32 17.62 -13.14 -5.39
CA ASP A 32 16.98 -12.65 -4.18
C ASP A 32 15.44 -12.82 -4.22
N ILE A 33 14.85 -13.17 -5.36
CA ILE A 33 13.40 -13.18 -5.58
C ILE A 33 12.83 -14.59 -5.49
N ASP A 34 11.91 -14.79 -4.56
CA ASP A 34 11.19 -16.04 -4.36
C ASP A 34 9.71 -15.83 -4.72
N PHE A 35 9.37 -16.12 -5.99
CA PHE A 35 8.01 -16.00 -6.50
C PHE A 35 7.06 -17.06 -5.94
N ALA A 36 7.58 -18.18 -5.43
CA ALA A 36 6.78 -19.28 -4.91
C ALA A 36 6.28 -18.96 -3.50
N ASP A 37 7.16 -18.41 -2.65
CA ASP A 37 6.83 -18.05 -1.27
C ASP A 37 6.47 -16.56 -1.09
N ASP A 38 6.25 -15.84 -2.19
CA ASP A 38 5.88 -14.42 -2.21
C ASP A 38 6.76 -13.55 -1.30
N ARG A 39 8.09 -13.66 -1.46
CA ARG A 39 9.07 -12.88 -0.68
C ARG A 39 10.33 -12.58 -1.48
N PHE A 40 11.13 -11.64 -0.98
CA PHE A 40 12.43 -11.34 -1.55
C PHE A 40 13.41 -10.85 -0.49
N THR A 41 14.71 -11.07 -0.75
CA THR A 41 15.78 -10.71 0.17
C THR A 41 16.35 -9.33 -0.19
N VAL A 42 16.51 -8.46 0.79
CA VAL A 42 17.09 -7.13 0.61
C VAL A 42 18.37 -7.00 1.41
N HIS A 43 19.44 -6.60 0.71
CA HIS A 43 20.78 -6.38 1.28
C HIS A 43 21.02 -4.87 1.47
N ALA A 44 21.02 -4.41 2.72
CA ALA A 44 21.24 -3.02 3.09
C ALA A 44 22.73 -2.74 3.33
N SER A 45 23.31 -1.83 2.53
CA SER A 45 24.75 -1.50 2.57
C SER A 45 25.20 -0.70 3.80
N LYS A 46 24.29 -0.17 4.62
CA LYS A 46 24.62 0.74 5.74
C LYS A 46 24.43 0.11 7.12
N THR A 47 24.02 -1.15 7.17
CA THR A 47 23.73 -1.87 8.41
C THR A 47 24.47 -3.20 8.51
N GLU A 48 25.52 -3.40 7.70
CA GLU A 48 26.42 -4.57 7.81
C GLU A 48 27.00 -4.74 9.22
N HIS A 49 27.16 -3.65 9.98
CA HIS A 49 27.65 -3.67 11.36
C HIS A 49 26.59 -3.98 12.44
N HIS A 50 25.32 -4.15 12.08
CA HIS A 50 24.27 -4.55 13.02
C HIS A 50 24.07 -6.08 13.02
N ALA A 51 23.47 -6.62 14.09
CA ALA A 51 23.39 -8.06 14.38
C ALA A 51 22.85 -8.95 13.23
N ASN A 52 22.05 -8.40 12.31
CA ASN A 52 21.48 -9.12 11.17
C ASN A 52 22.22 -8.86 9.83
N GLY A 53 23.41 -8.24 9.86
CA GLY A 53 24.26 -8.02 8.67
C GLY A 53 23.63 -7.13 7.59
N GLY A 54 22.55 -6.42 7.89
CA GLY A 54 21.78 -5.64 6.92
C GLY A 54 20.95 -6.45 5.94
N ILE A 55 20.77 -7.75 6.16
CA ILE A 55 19.91 -8.60 5.34
C ILE A 55 18.52 -8.65 5.97
N ARG A 56 17.48 -8.51 5.15
CA ARG A 56 16.09 -8.71 5.57
C ARG A 56 15.27 -9.40 4.50
N ILE A 57 14.27 -10.16 4.94
CA ILE A 57 13.28 -10.79 4.07
C ILE A 57 12.05 -9.89 4.06
N VAL A 58 11.64 -9.46 2.87
CA VAL A 58 10.50 -8.58 2.65
C VAL A 58 9.40 -9.38 1.95
N PRO A 59 8.14 -9.33 2.42
CA PRO A 59 7.02 -9.91 1.69
C PRO A 59 6.88 -9.26 0.30
N MET A 60 6.68 -10.09 -0.71
CA MET A 60 6.27 -9.64 -2.03
C MET A 60 4.78 -9.31 -1.98
N PHE A 61 4.46 -8.07 -1.57
CA PHE A 61 3.08 -7.61 -1.53
C PHE A 61 2.41 -7.74 -2.92
N PRO A 62 1.08 -7.94 -2.98
CA PRO A 62 0.38 -8.22 -4.23
C PRO A 62 0.63 -7.19 -5.34
N GLU A 63 0.86 -5.92 -4.98
CA GLU A 63 1.16 -4.85 -5.92
C GLU A 63 2.54 -4.98 -6.57
N LEU A 64 3.49 -5.68 -5.93
CA LEU A 64 4.84 -5.90 -6.44
C LEU A 64 4.92 -7.06 -7.42
N LYS A 65 4.12 -8.12 -7.23
CA LYS A 65 4.17 -9.34 -8.05
C LYS A 65 4.06 -9.06 -9.55
N PRO A 66 3.06 -8.32 -10.06
CA PRO A 66 2.99 -8.01 -11.49
C PRO A 66 4.14 -7.11 -11.95
N LEU A 67 4.70 -6.26 -11.08
CA LEU A 67 5.83 -5.41 -11.44
C LEU A 67 7.13 -6.20 -11.60
N PHE A 68 7.36 -7.18 -10.72
CA PHE A 68 8.46 -8.13 -10.86
C PHE A 68 8.28 -9.03 -12.08
N GLN A 69 7.05 -9.49 -12.35
CA GLN A 69 6.78 -10.30 -13.54
C GLN A 69 7.07 -9.49 -14.82
N ASP A 70 6.59 -8.25 -14.91
CA ASP A 70 6.79 -7.42 -16.11
C ASP A 70 8.29 -7.23 -16.43
N VAL A 71 9.16 -6.98 -15.43
CA VAL A 71 10.63 -6.87 -15.70
C VAL A 71 11.29 -8.23 -15.92
N PHE A 72 10.79 -9.31 -15.31
CA PHE A 72 11.33 -10.66 -15.49
C PHE A 72 11.09 -11.15 -16.92
N ASP A 73 9.88 -10.96 -17.44
CA ASP A 73 9.52 -11.31 -18.82
C ASP A 73 10.36 -10.56 -19.86
N GLU A 74 10.84 -9.36 -19.51
CA GLU A 74 11.70 -8.54 -20.35
C GLU A 74 13.22 -8.70 -20.07
N ALA A 75 13.59 -9.54 -19.10
CA ALA A 75 14.97 -9.84 -18.74
C ALA A 75 15.61 -10.74 -19.80
N LYS A 76 16.90 -10.53 -20.06
CA LYS A 76 17.67 -11.40 -20.94
C LYS A 76 18.30 -12.53 -20.12
N ALA A 77 18.50 -13.68 -20.77
CA ALA A 77 19.29 -14.75 -20.17
C ALA A 77 20.67 -14.21 -19.74
N GLY A 78 21.03 -14.45 -18.48
CA GLY A 78 22.27 -13.95 -17.87
C GLY A 78 22.18 -12.56 -17.23
N ASP A 79 21.04 -11.86 -17.31
CA ASP A 79 20.81 -10.67 -16.48
C ASP A 79 20.82 -11.11 -15.01
N VAL A 80 21.65 -10.48 -14.19
CA VAL A 80 21.79 -10.80 -12.75
C VAL A 80 20.88 -9.94 -11.89
N TYR A 81 20.70 -8.67 -12.26
CA TYR A 81 19.96 -7.69 -11.48
C TYR A 81 18.53 -7.51 -12.00
N CYS A 82 17.56 -7.35 -11.10
CA CYS A 82 16.18 -7.04 -11.47
C CYS A 82 16.07 -5.69 -12.22
N ILE A 83 16.98 -4.75 -11.91
CA ILE A 83 17.09 -3.46 -12.59
C ILE A 83 18.49 -3.37 -13.23
N THR A 84 18.55 -3.59 -14.54
CA THR A 84 19.81 -3.60 -15.30
C THR A 84 20.29 -2.20 -15.74
N ARG A 85 19.49 -1.16 -15.50
CA ARG A 85 19.83 0.24 -15.85
C ARG A 85 20.20 1.04 -14.62
N TYR A 86 20.76 2.24 -14.84
CA TYR A 86 21.04 3.24 -13.81
C TYR A 86 22.06 2.81 -12.75
N ARG A 87 22.96 1.88 -13.12
CA ARG A 87 23.99 1.31 -12.23
C ARG A 87 25.22 2.21 -12.03
N ASP A 88 25.37 3.24 -12.85
CA ASP A 88 26.41 4.26 -12.70
C ASP A 88 26.07 5.19 -11.53
N LYS A 89 27.05 5.44 -10.65
CA LYS A 89 26.93 6.33 -9.48
C LYS A 89 26.60 7.78 -9.85
N ALA A 90 26.89 8.21 -11.09
CA ALA A 90 26.54 9.54 -11.58
C ALA A 90 25.03 9.71 -11.84
N VAL A 91 24.27 8.61 -11.91
CA VAL A 91 22.84 8.67 -12.22
C VAL A 91 22.02 9.02 -10.97
N ASN A 92 21.26 10.11 -11.07
CA ASN A 92 20.33 10.53 -10.03
C ASN A 92 18.88 10.13 -10.37
N LEU A 93 18.36 9.08 -9.72
CA LEU A 93 16.98 8.63 -9.89
C LEU A 93 15.95 9.68 -9.46
N ARG A 94 16.25 10.55 -8.48
CA ARG A 94 15.34 11.61 -8.04
C ARG A 94 14.99 12.57 -9.17
N THR A 95 15.96 12.92 -10.00
CA THR A 95 15.74 13.83 -11.14
C THR A 95 14.71 13.26 -12.12
N GLN A 96 14.80 11.95 -12.41
CA GLN A 96 13.86 11.30 -13.31
C GLN A 96 12.49 11.06 -12.66
N MET A 97 12.44 10.72 -11.38
CA MET A 97 11.20 10.66 -10.59
C MET A 97 10.44 11.99 -10.66
N ASN A 98 11.11 13.13 -10.41
CA ASN A 98 10.49 14.46 -10.45
C ASN A 98 9.92 14.79 -11.84
N LYS A 99 10.60 14.37 -12.92
CA LYS A 99 10.08 14.51 -14.29
C LYS A 99 8.83 13.65 -14.52
N ILE A 100 8.77 12.45 -13.96
CA ILE A 100 7.60 11.56 -14.04
C ILE A 100 6.42 12.18 -13.28
N ILE A 101 6.63 12.63 -12.05
CA ILE A 101 5.61 13.30 -11.22
C ILE A 101 5.01 14.51 -11.96
N LYS A 102 5.88 15.39 -12.49
CA LYS A 102 5.43 16.57 -13.26
C LYS A 102 4.62 16.18 -14.51
N ARG A 103 5.01 15.10 -15.20
CA ARG A 103 4.28 14.59 -16.38
C ARG A 103 2.93 13.97 -16.02
N ALA A 104 2.78 13.46 -14.79
CA ALA A 104 1.51 13.01 -14.26
C ALA A 104 0.59 14.16 -13.83
N GLY A 105 1.04 15.42 -13.96
CA GLY A 105 0.25 16.60 -13.56
C GLY A 105 0.20 16.83 -12.05
N LEU A 106 1.10 16.20 -11.29
CA LEU A 106 1.18 16.33 -9.84
C LEU A 106 2.26 17.33 -9.43
N GLU A 107 2.07 17.97 -8.28
CA GLU A 107 3.11 18.76 -7.63
C GLU A 107 4.22 17.85 -7.10
N ILE A 108 5.47 18.27 -7.27
CA ILE A 108 6.62 17.49 -6.78
C ILE A 108 6.69 17.63 -5.26
N TRP A 109 6.43 16.55 -4.54
CA TRP A 109 6.55 16.53 -3.09
C TRP A 109 8.02 16.47 -2.63
N PRO A 110 8.35 17.00 -1.44
CA PRO A 110 9.69 16.91 -0.89
C PRO A 110 10.07 15.46 -0.60
N LYS A 111 11.39 15.16 -0.60
CA LYS A 111 11.96 13.85 -0.22
C LYS A 111 11.24 12.67 -0.89
N THR A 112 11.09 12.73 -2.22
CA THR A 112 10.17 11.89 -2.99
C THR A 112 10.21 10.40 -2.65
N PHE A 113 11.38 9.78 -2.62
CA PHE A 113 11.52 8.35 -2.30
C PHE A 113 11.41 8.04 -0.81
N GLN A 114 11.93 8.92 0.06
CA GLN A 114 11.86 8.71 1.50
C GLN A 114 10.40 8.72 1.97
N ASN A 115 9.60 9.65 1.45
CA ASN A 115 8.20 9.73 1.83
C ASN A 115 7.39 8.53 1.33
N LEU A 116 7.66 7.99 0.14
CA LEU A 116 7.02 6.73 -0.32
C LEU A 116 7.26 5.58 0.68
N ARG A 117 8.49 5.50 1.19
CA ARG A 117 8.87 4.51 2.22
C ARG A 117 8.18 4.78 3.56
N SER A 118 8.12 6.03 4.01
CA SER A 118 7.41 6.41 5.25
C SER A 118 5.92 6.11 5.16
N SER A 119 5.27 6.38 4.03
CA SER A 119 3.87 6.00 3.83
C SER A 119 3.68 4.49 3.90
N ARG A 120 4.59 3.71 3.31
CA ARG A 120 4.50 2.25 3.37
C ARG A 120 4.63 1.74 4.79
N GLU A 121 5.56 2.30 5.55
CA GLU A 121 5.77 1.95 6.95
C GLU A 121 4.49 2.18 7.78
N THR A 122 3.84 3.33 7.63
CA THR A 122 2.55 3.63 8.31
C THR A 122 1.45 2.64 7.91
N GLU A 123 1.34 2.29 6.62
CA GLU A 123 0.37 1.30 6.16
C GLU A 123 0.63 -0.08 6.76
N LEU A 124 1.89 -0.52 6.79
CA LEU A 124 2.26 -1.81 7.37
C LEU A 124 1.93 -1.88 8.85
N PHE A 125 2.09 -0.78 9.58
CA PHE A 125 1.66 -0.71 10.98
C PHE A 125 0.17 -0.99 11.13
N LYS A 126 -0.67 -0.38 10.27
CA LYS A 126 -2.13 -0.63 10.26
C LYS A 126 -2.46 -2.07 9.84
N LEU A 127 -1.88 -2.54 8.73
CA LEU A 127 -2.10 -3.88 8.18
C LEU A 127 -1.72 -5.00 9.16
N THR A 128 -0.67 -4.79 9.93
CA THR A 128 -0.20 -5.75 10.94
C THR A 128 -0.84 -5.56 12.31
N ARG A 129 -1.83 -4.67 12.43
CA ARG A 129 -2.51 -4.33 13.69
C ARG A 129 -1.52 -3.91 14.79
N GLY A 130 -0.52 -3.11 14.41
CA GLY A 130 0.48 -2.55 15.31
C GLY A 130 1.66 -3.47 15.65
N ASN A 131 1.91 -4.54 14.88
CA ASN A 131 3.08 -5.39 15.08
C ASN A 131 4.37 -4.68 14.62
N ILE A 132 4.87 -3.80 15.48
CA ILE A 132 6.05 -2.97 15.21
C ILE A 132 7.29 -3.79 14.87
N LYS A 133 7.45 -4.98 15.46
CA LYS A 133 8.58 -5.86 15.18
C LYS A 133 8.58 -6.30 13.73
N ALA A 134 7.47 -6.81 13.22
CA ALA A 134 7.35 -7.22 11.82
C ALA A 134 7.59 -6.04 10.87
N VAL A 135 7.02 -4.87 11.17
CA VAL A 135 7.22 -3.66 10.35
C VAL A 135 8.70 -3.25 10.31
N CYS A 136 9.35 -3.18 11.47
CA CYS A 136 10.76 -2.81 11.57
C CYS A 136 11.66 -3.82 10.84
N GLU A 137 11.36 -5.11 10.92
CA GLU A 137 12.09 -6.16 10.20
C GLU A 137 11.96 -6.02 8.68
N TRP A 138 10.77 -5.72 8.14
CA TRP A 138 10.56 -5.56 6.70
C TRP A 138 11.06 -4.22 6.15
N ILE A 139 10.88 -3.13 6.90
CA ILE A 139 11.35 -1.81 6.52
C ILE A 139 12.88 -1.76 6.69
N GLY A 140 13.42 -2.33 7.75
CA GLY A 140 14.84 -2.30 8.09
C GLY A 140 15.24 -1.00 8.79
N ASN A 141 14.46 -0.60 9.81
CA ASN A 141 14.75 0.48 10.76
C ASN A 141 14.58 -0.03 12.19
N SER A 142 14.90 0.80 13.19
CA SER A 142 14.69 0.46 14.59
C SER A 142 13.28 0.89 15.05
N PRO A 143 12.72 0.26 16.09
CA PRO A 143 11.42 0.65 16.65
C PRO A 143 11.33 2.11 17.05
N GLU A 144 12.43 2.72 17.54
CA GLU A 144 12.46 4.14 17.92
C GLU A 144 12.27 5.04 16.69
N VAL A 145 12.94 4.71 15.58
CA VAL A 145 12.77 5.43 14.30
C VAL A 145 11.35 5.26 13.80
N ALA A 146 10.82 4.05 13.90
CA ALA A 146 9.49 3.70 13.47
C ALA A 146 8.42 4.52 14.23
N MET A 147 8.52 4.59 15.57
CA MET A 147 7.61 5.35 16.44
C MET A 147 7.56 6.85 16.14
N MET A 148 8.67 7.47 15.72
CA MET A 148 8.67 8.88 15.31
C MET A 148 7.82 9.15 14.06
N HIS A 149 7.64 8.14 13.19
CA HIS A 149 6.90 8.27 11.94
C HIS A 149 5.43 7.85 12.04
N TYR A 150 5.05 7.03 13.03
CA TYR A 150 3.66 6.56 13.21
C TYR A 150 2.71 7.57 13.85
N ALA A 151 3.24 8.66 14.42
CA ALA A 151 2.43 9.62 15.20
C ALA A 151 1.46 10.48 14.35
N GLN A 152 1.39 10.27 13.03
CA GLN A 152 0.47 11.00 12.17
C GLN A 152 -0.91 10.35 12.15
N ILE A 153 -1.86 10.97 12.87
CA ILE A 153 -3.27 10.65 12.81
C ILE A 153 -3.84 11.20 11.49
N THR A 154 -4.33 10.32 10.63
CA THR A 154 -5.01 10.74 9.38
C THR A 154 -6.50 10.93 9.61
N GLU A 155 -7.17 11.69 8.73
CA GLU A 155 -8.63 11.80 8.76
C GLU A 155 -9.32 10.42 8.57
N ALA A 156 -8.68 9.52 7.82
CA ALA A 156 -9.14 8.15 7.68
C ALA A 156 -9.09 7.39 9.02
N ASP A 157 -8.04 7.59 9.82
CA ASP A 157 -7.94 7.00 11.17
C ASP A 157 -9.03 7.52 12.09
N MET A 158 -9.34 8.83 12.02
CA MET A 158 -10.45 9.40 12.78
C MET A 158 -11.80 8.80 12.36
N LYS A 159 -12.03 8.64 11.05
CA LYS A 159 -13.27 8.04 10.51
C LYS A 159 -13.39 6.56 10.85
N GLU A 160 -12.29 5.82 10.82
CA GLU A 160 -12.26 4.41 11.21
C GLU A 160 -12.50 4.24 12.71
N ALA A 161 -11.81 5.03 13.54
CA ALA A 161 -12.01 5.05 14.99
C ALA A 161 -13.46 5.41 15.38
N ALA A 162 -14.09 6.36 14.68
CA ALA A 162 -15.50 6.70 14.90
C ALA A 162 -16.48 5.58 14.52
N LYS A 163 -16.08 4.66 13.63
CA LYS A 163 -16.87 3.48 13.23
C LYS A 163 -16.61 2.26 14.12
N MET A 164 -15.53 2.26 14.89
CA MET A 164 -15.26 1.22 15.89
C MET A 164 -16.28 1.35 17.01
N THR A 165 -17.42 0.68 16.83
CA THR A 165 -18.44 0.51 17.86
C THR A 165 -17.81 -0.27 19.01
N ILE A 166 -18.04 0.16 20.25
CA ILE A 166 -17.51 -0.45 21.48
C ILE A 166 -17.80 -1.95 21.47
N LEU A 167 -16.80 -2.75 21.09
CA LEU A 167 -16.83 -4.22 21.09
C LEU A 167 -17.04 -4.85 22.49
N ASN A 168 -17.26 -4.03 23.52
CA ASN A 168 -17.58 -4.49 24.88
C ASN A 168 -19.09 -4.53 25.18
N ALA A 169 -19.96 -4.12 24.25
CA ALA A 169 -21.41 -4.24 24.45
C ALA A 169 -21.92 -5.66 24.15
N ALA A 170 -21.29 -6.37 23.21
CA ALA A 170 -21.71 -7.73 22.81
C ALA A 170 -21.22 -8.83 23.77
N GLU A 171 -20.14 -8.61 24.54
CA GLU A 171 -19.71 -9.55 25.58
C GLU A 171 -20.59 -9.49 26.85
N LYS A 172 -21.41 -8.43 27.01
CA LYS A 172 -22.30 -8.28 28.17
C LYS A 172 -23.67 -8.93 28.02
N GLU A 173 -24.15 -9.23 26.82
CA GLU A 173 -25.48 -9.85 26.64
C GLU A 173 -25.47 -11.38 26.55
N VAL A 174 -24.30 -12.03 26.58
CA VAL A 174 -24.20 -13.51 26.48
C VAL A 174 -24.07 -14.19 27.86
N HIS A 175 -24.12 -13.44 28.97
CA HIS A 175 -23.91 -14.00 30.32
C HIS A 175 -25.04 -13.78 31.34
N ASP A 176 -26.25 -13.50 30.89
CA ASP A 176 -27.42 -13.60 31.78
C ASP A 176 -28.04 -15.01 31.70
N PRO A 177 -28.07 -15.79 32.80
CA PRO A 177 -28.71 -17.09 32.82
C PRO A 177 -30.23 -16.90 32.83
N VAL A 178 -30.89 -17.58 31.89
CA VAL A 178 -32.34 -17.72 31.78
C VAL A 178 -32.92 -18.27 33.10
N HIS A 179 -33.75 -17.48 33.78
CA HIS A 179 -34.68 -17.98 34.79
C HIS A 179 -36.12 -17.98 34.25
N THR A 180 -36.67 -19.18 34.16
CA THR A 180 -38.06 -19.52 33.88
C THR A 180 -39.01 -19.08 35.00
N GLY A 181 -40.17 -18.54 34.63
CA GLY A 181 -41.35 -18.40 35.49
C GLY A 181 -42.54 -17.82 34.71
N ALA A 182 -43.60 -18.61 34.58
CA ALA A 182 -44.84 -18.28 33.87
C ALA A 182 -45.81 -17.45 34.73
N ASP A 183 -46.55 -16.50 34.13
CA ASP A 183 -48.03 -16.51 33.99
C ASP A 183 -48.60 -15.14 33.52
N SER A 184 -49.65 -15.25 32.70
CA SER A 184 -50.41 -14.25 31.87
C SER A 184 -51.33 -13.27 32.68
N PRO A 185 -52.19 -12.38 32.09
CA PRO A 185 -52.49 -12.05 30.68
C PRO A 185 -52.71 -10.54 30.29
N CYS A 186 -52.72 -10.31 28.96
CA CYS A 186 -53.48 -9.37 28.09
C CYS A 186 -53.92 -7.95 28.54
N THR A 187 -53.65 -6.92 27.70
CA THR A 187 -54.68 -6.09 27.03
C THR A 187 -54.12 -5.35 25.79
N GLU A 188 -54.93 -5.29 24.73
CA GLU A 188 -54.72 -4.63 23.42
C GLU A 188 -54.78 -3.08 23.48
N LEU A 189 -54.22 -2.39 22.47
CA LEU A 189 -54.95 -1.55 21.49
C LEU A 189 -54.02 -0.77 20.52
N ASN A 190 -54.21 -1.08 19.23
CA ASN A 190 -54.30 -0.26 18.01
C ASN A 190 -53.21 0.71 17.48
N GLU A 191 -52.79 0.36 16.25
CA GLU A 191 -52.76 1.12 14.97
C GLU A 191 -52.07 2.49 14.87
N SER A 192 -51.08 2.57 13.95
CA SER A 192 -51.26 3.29 12.67
C SER A 192 -50.06 3.11 11.72
N GLU A 193 -50.35 2.72 10.48
CA GLU A 193 -49.47 2.63 9.31
C GLU A 193 -48.99 4.01 8.81
N SER A 194 -47.84 4.05 8.13
CA SER A 194 -47.75 4.66 6.79
C SER A 194 -46.44 4.27 6.08
N ASP A 195 -46.59 3.53 4.97
CA ASP A 195 -45.60 3.30 3.91
C ASP A 195 -45.29 4.56 3.11
N ILE A 196 -44.02 4.76 2.69
CA ILE A 196 -43.69 5.34 1.38
C ILE A 196 -42.40 4.69 0.82
N ASP A 197 -42.58 3.98 -0.29
CA ASP A 197 -41.57 3.45 -1.20
C ASP A 197 -41.46 4.38 -2.43
N ILE A 198 -40.26 4.80 -2.84
CA ILE A 198 -40.00 5.28 -4.21
C ILE A 198 -38.62 4.82 -4.68
N THR A 199 -38.68 3.97 -5.69
CA THR A 199 -37.63 3.35 -6.50
C THR A 199 -36.89 4.31 -7.45
N SER A 200 -35.65 3.94 -7.78
CA SER A 200 -35.01 3.98 -9.11
C SER A 200 -35.27 5.16 -10.07
N ASP A 201 -34.22 5.95 -10.38
CA ASP A 201 -33.79 6.25 -11.77
C ASP A 201 -32.85 7.48 -11.81
N GLU A 202 -31.53 7.30 -11.72
CA GLU A 202 -30.57 8.23 -12.34
C GLU A 202 -29.34 7.51 -12.90
N ASN A 203 -29.50 6.25 -13.32
CA ASN A 203 -28.47 5.46 -14.00
C ASN A 203 -28.40 5.77 -15.52
N LYS A 204 -28.65 7.03 -15.91
CA LYS A 204 -28.65 7.50 -17.31
C LYS A 204 -28.04 8.89 -17.45
N ARG A 205 -26.74 9.03 -17.14
CA ARG A 205 -25.98 10.22 -17.59
C ARG A 205 -24.50 10.00 -17.87
N LEU A 206 -24.16 8.77 -18.26
CA LEU A 206 -22.83 8.38 -18.74
C LEU A 206 -22.85 8.00 -20.22
N GLN A 207 -23.32 8.87 -21.13
CA GLN A 207 -22.99 8.74 -22.55
C GLN A 207 -23.04 10.10 -23.26
N GLN A 208 -21.93 10.83 -23.23
CA GLN A 208 -21.37 11.53 -24.41
C GLN A 208 -20.24 12.48 -24.01
N LYS A 209 -19.00 12.09 -24.34
CA LYS A 209 -17.99 12.90 -25.04
C LYS A 209 -16.64 12.19 -24.99
N ASN A 210 -16.51 11.20 -25.86
CA ASN A 210 -15.22 10.81 -26.44
C ASN A 210 -15.04 11.66 -27.69
N ILE A 211 -13.85 12.24 -27.91
CA ILE A 211 -13.08 12.26 -29.17
C ILE A 211 -11.80 13.07 -28.90
N GLY A 212 -10.65 12.43 -29.10
CA GLY A 212 -9.38 13.12 -29.36
C GLY A 212 -8.20 12.76 -28.44
N LEU A 213 -7.66 11.53 -28.54
CA LEU A 213 -6.25 11.21 -28.20
C LEU A 213 -5.89 9.76 -28.57
N GLN A 214 -6.16 9.36 -29.81
CA GLN A 214 -5.57 8.16 -30.40
C GLN A 214 -4.13 8.48 -30.82
N LEU A 215 -3.15 8.18 -29.97
CA LEU A 215 -1.76 7.83 -30.34
C LEU A 215 -0.82 7.48 -29.15
N TYR A 216 -1.33 7.37 -27.91
CA TYR A 216 -0.54 6.92 -26.73
C TYR A 216 -1.22 5.79 -25.93
N ALA A 217 -1.89 4.86 -26.62
CA ALA A 217 -2.90 3.99 -26.03
C ALA A 217 -2.42 2.80 -25.16
N ASN A 218 -1.14 2.72 -24.74
CA ASN A 218 -0.65 1.62 -23.88
C ASN A 218 -0.02 2.06 -22.55
N CYS A 219 -0.27 3.29 -22.08
CA CYS A 219 0.02 3.67 -20.71
C CYS A 219 -1.27 4.17 -20.06
N ARG A 220 -1.85 3.37 -19.15
CA ARG A 220 -3.01 3.80 -18.36
C ARG A 220 -2.67 5.13 -17.66
N PRO A 221 -3.50 6.17 -17.77
CA PRO A 221 -3.29 7.41 -17.03
C PRO A 221 -3.36 7.13 -15.53
N VAL A 222 -2.31 7.53 -14.81
CA VAL A 222 -2.30 7.53 -13.34
C VAL A 222 -3.06 8.78 -12.92
N GLY A 223 -4.28 8.62 -12.39
CA GLY A 223 -5.08 9.73 -11.87
C GLY A 223 -4.47 10.36 -10.60
N ARG A 224 -5.18 11.30 -9.95
CA ARG A 224 -4.90 11.67 -8.54
C ARG A 224 -5.07 10.41 -7.70
N ALA A 225 -3.98 9.69 -7.44
CA ALA A 225 -4.04 8.26 -7.18
C ALA A 225 -3.75 7.87 -5.73
N GLY A 226 -3.79 8.83 -4.78
CA GLY A 226 -3.53 8.53 -3.36
C GLY A 226 -2.14 7.93 -3.14
N PHE A 227 -1.20 8.25 -4.04
CA PHE A 227 0.19 7.82 -3.97
C PHE A 227 1.10 8.89 -3.37
N GLU A 228 0.56 10.10 -3.19
CA GLU A 228 1.16 11.14 -2.40
C GLU A 228 1.26 10.67 -0.95
N PRO A 229 2.40 10.89 -0.28
CA PRO A 229 2.51 10.63 1.14
C PRO A 229 1.48 11.47 1.92
N ALA A 230 0.86 10.83 2.92
CA ALA A 230 -0.04 11.49 3.87
C ALA A 230 0.67 12.58 4.69
#